data_AF-A0A2V5VYC0-F1
#
_entry.id   AF-A0A2V5VYC0-F1
#
_cell.length_a   1.000
_cell.length_b   1.000
_cell.length_c   1.000
_cell.angle_alpha   90.00
_cell.angle_beta   90.00
_cell.angle_gamma   90.00
#
_symmetry.space_group_name_H-M   'P 1'
#
loop_
_entity.id
_entity.type
_entity.pdbx_description
1 polymer ?
#
loop_
_entity_poly.entity_id
_entity_poly.type
_entity_poly.pdbx_seq_one_letter_code
_entity_poly.pdbx_strand_id
1 'polypeptide(L)'
;MRTPTDLHRLPTRTTSTADSRDNLSVCSCLKPNYSPGAPTVAVLLCAFLSLFGGRARAAVAPIISPIPDLVVNEDEPILHVPFTVWDADSPPERLTFTTFFSLTNNNYFSRDNIVIGGTGSNRWFSIYPLPDGSGPALGSITVRDETGLSATAIFHVQVYPVNDPPRLSAIPDQMALKGQGCLSVLFWVYDPETSVSRLHLTAWSSRPAVVSNCGLRLTQSTTQTNRNLLISLPANGTAGSTAITIQADDGQSTNSTSFVLNVQPPDFTRSTDLIPAGGEGFTPVWGDF
;
A
#
# COMPACT_ATOMS: atom_id res chain seq x y z
N MET A 1 66.76 29.62 -15.30
CA MET A 1 67.15 30.66 -14.31
C MET A 1 66.13 30.62 -13.18
N ARG A 2 66.58 30.42 -11.93
CA ARG A 2 66.54 31.41 -10.81
C ARG A 2 65.14 31.82 -10.30
N THR A 3 64.78 31.22 -9.16
CA THR A 3 64.10 31.81 -7.98
C THR A 3 65.04 32.83 -7.24
N PRO A 4 64.72 33.40 -6.05
CA PRO A 4 63.47 33.44 -5.24
C PRO A 4 62.68 34.78 -5.39
N THR A 5 62.24 35.64 -4.44
CA THR A 5 62.44 35.93 -2.98
C THR A 5 61.35 36.96 -2.53
N ASP A 6 60.95 37.18 -1.26
CA ASP A 6 61.30 36.52 0.02
C ASP A 6 60.23 36.68 1.15
N LEU A 7 60.45 35.92 2.23
CA LEU A 7 59.93 35.92 3.62
C LEU A 7 59.32 37.18 4.27
N HIS A 8 58.36 36.95 5.20
CA HIS A 8 58.50 37.17 6.67
C HIS A 8 57.20 36.78 7.44
N ARG A 9 57.18 36.28 8.69
CA ARG A 9 58.22 35.60 9.51
C ARG A 9 57.57 34.84 10.70
N LEU A 10 57.92 33.57 10.90
CA LEU A 10 57.80 32.79 12.16
C LEU A 10 59.21 32.72 12.83
N PRO A 11 59.45 32.22 14.07
CA PRO A 11 58.67 31.29 14.92
C PRO A 11 58.27 31.98 16.27
N THR A 12 58.14 31.42 17.50
CA THR A 12 58.67 30.20 18.14
C THR A 12 57.83 29.71 19.32
N ARG A 13 58.04 28.44 19.70
CA ARG A 13 57.43 27.66 20.81
C ARG A 13 58.36 27.62 22.03
N THR A 14 57.80 27.57 23.24
CA THR A 14 58.41 26.93 24.41
C THR A 14 57.41 26.02 25.13
N THR A 15 57.90 24.93 25.70
CA THR A 15 57.14 23.99 26.53
C THR A 15 58.04 23.54 27.68
N SER A 16 57.59 23.67 28.93
CA SER A 16 58.27 23.12 30.10
C SER A 16 57.26 22.51 31.06
N THR A 17 57.62 21.36 31.65
CA THR A 17 56.85 20.64 32.65
C THR A 17 57.39 20.92 34.05
N ALA A 18 56.52 21.11 35.02
CA ALA A 18 56.86 21.08 36.45
C ALA A 18 55.73 20.42 37.25
N ASP A 19 56.11 19.69 38.29
CA ASP A 19 55.23 18.91 39.17
C ASP A 19 54.95 19.67 40.48
N SER A 20 53.77 19.49 41.07
CA SER A 20 53.51 19.59 42.51
C SER A 20 52.07 19.21 42.86
N ARG A 21 51.88 18.69 44.07
CA ARG A 21 50.59 18.32 44.65
C ARG A 21 50.06 19.41 45.60
N ASP A 22 48.80 19.23 45.98
CA ASP A 22 48.17 19.69 47.22
C ASP A 22 48.14 21.21 47.49
N ASN A 23 46.93 21.78 47.40
CA ASN A 23 46.35 22.54 48.52
C ASN A 23 44.82 22.69 48.39
N LEU A 24 44.08 21.99 49.25
CA LEU A 24 42.66 22.25 49.47
C LEU A 24 42.52 23.44 50.44
N SER A 25 42.15 24.61 49.92
CA SER A 25 41.88 25.79 50.75
C SER A 25 40.58 25.62 51.53
N VAL A 26 40.69 25.17 52.78
CA VAL A 26 39.54 25.04 53.69
C VAL A 26 39.25 26.39 54.33
N CYS A 27 38.18 27.06 53.89
CA CYS A 27 37.66 28.25 54.57
C CYS A 27 37.19 27.89 55.99
N SER A 28 37.97 28.27 57.00
CA SER A 28 37.62 28.06 58.40
C SER A 28 36.78 29.22 58.94
N CYS A 29 35.61 28.90 59.49
CA CYS A 29 34.73 29.86 60.15
C CYS A 29 34.60 29.57 61.65
N LEU A 30 35.15 30.49 62.45
CA LEU A 30 34.78 30.87 63.82
C LEU A 30 34.17 29.80 64.76
N LYS A 31 34.94 29.43 65.80
CA LYS A 31 34.40 28.79 67.01
C LYS A 31 33.64 29.82 67.88
N PRO A 32 32.44 29.50 68.40
CA PRO A 32 31.97 30.07 69.65
C PRO A 32 32.61 29.34 70.83
N ASN A 33 33.04 30.07 71.86
CA ASN A 33 33.42 29.48 73.16
C ASN A 33 32.16 29.27 74.01
N TYR A 34 32.10 28.20 74.81
CA TYR A 34 31.09 28.06 75.87
C TYR A 34 31.67 27.43 77.14
N SER A 35 31.10 27.80 78.29
CA SER A 35 31.58 27.43 79.63
C SER A 35 30.79 26.22 80.17
N PRO A 36 31.39 25.31 80.98
CA PRO A 36 30.73 24.08 81.42
C PRO A 36 29.81 24.28 82.64
N GLY A 37 28.65 23.60 82.69
CA GLY A 37 27.79 23.63 83.89
C GLY A 37 26.38 23.05 83.79
N ALA A 38 26.19 21.78 83.39
CA ALA A 38 24.94 21.03 83.62
C ALA A 38 25.18 19.50 83.52
N PRO A 39 24.44 18.64 84.26
CA PRO A 39 24.63 17.19 84.28
C PRO A 39 23.97 16.46 83.11
N THR A 40 24.46 15.25 82.82
CA THR A 40 24.18 14.46 81.62
C THR A 40 22.81 13.75 81.63
N VAL A 41 22.07 13.85 80.52
CA VAL A 41 21.03 12.88 80.14
C VAL A 41 21.49 12.18 78.86
N ALA A 42 21.63 10.86 78.90
CA ALA A 42 22.11 10.08 77.77
C ALA A 42 20.98 9.73 76.81
N VAL A 43 21.00 10.28 75.59
CA VAL A 43 20.14 9.85 74.48
C VAL A 43 20.97 9.00 73.51
N LEU A 44 20.60 7.73 73.36
CA LEU A 44 21.27 6.79 72.45
C LEU A 44 20.84 7.06 70.99
N LEU A 45 21.49 8.04 70.34
CA LEU A 45 21.26 8.33 68.93
C LEU A 45 22.10 7.40 68.04
N CYS A 46 21.44 6.52 67.27
CA CYS A 46 22.13 5.65 66.32
C CYS A 46 22.80 6.48 65.20
N ALA A 47 24.12 6.37 65.08
CA ALA A 47 24.87 6.92 63.95
C ALA A 47 24.62 6.10 62.69
N PHE A 48 23.58 6.44 61.92
CA PHE A 48 23.44 5.96 60.55
C PHE A 48 24.45 6.67 59.66
N LEU A 49 25.38 5.90 59.08
CA LEU A 49 26.28 6.38 58.04
C LEU A 49 25.46 6.93 56.88
N SER A 50 25.83 8.11 56.39
CA SER A 50 25.27 8.75 55.19
C SER A 50 25.75 8.06 53.91
N LEU A 51 25.35 6.81 53.73
CA LEU A 51 25.38 6.15 52.43
C LEU A 51 24.35 6.84 51.53
N PHE A 52 24.81 7.78 50.69
CA PHE A 52 24.03 8.39 49.61
C PHE A 52 23.77 7.40 48.46
N GLY A 53 23.25 6.22 48.81
CA GLY A 53 22.66 5.27 47.90
C GLY A 53 21.27 5.75 47.48
N GLY A 54 21.22 6.84 46.71
CA GLY A 54 20.00 7.29 46.06
C GLY A 54 19.52 6.18 45.13
N ARG A 55 18.49 5.43 45.54
CA ARG A 55 17.86 4.44 44.67
C ARG A 55 17.30 5.20 43.47
N ALA A 56 17.89 4.96 42.30
CA ALA A 56 17.26 5.35 41.05
C ALA A 56 15.84 4.76 41.04
N ARG A 57 14.85 5.62 40.77
CA ARG A 57 13.48 5.19 40.52
C ARG A 57 13.53 4.19 39.36
N ALA A 58 12.92 3.02 39.55
CA ALA A 58 12.81 2.05 38.47
C ALA A 58 11.94 2.66 37.36
N ALA A 59 12.42 2.61 36.12
CA ALA A 59 11.67 3.08 34.96
C ALA A 59 10.32 2.36 34.86
N VAL A 60 9.27 3.13 34.62
CA VAL A 60 7.92 2.61 34.38
C VAL A 60 7.67 2.63 32.87
N ALA A 61 6.88 1.68 32.36
CA ALA A 61 6.47 1.68 30.96
C ALA A 61 5.35 2.72 30.72
N PRO A 62 5.26 3.31 29.52
CA PRO A 62 4.21 4.26 29.17
C PRO A 62 2.81 3.63 29.31
N ILE A 63 1.83 4.47 29.64
CA ILE A 63 0.42 4.12 29.66
C ILE A 63 -0.24 4.68 28.39
N ILE A 64 -1.01 3.83 27.71
CA ILE A 64 -1.88 4.20 26.59
C ILE A 64 -3.34 3.94 26.99
N SER A 65 -4.26 4.83 26.63
CA SER A 65 -5.69 4.60 26.87
C SER A 65 -6.21 3.41 26.05
N PRO A 66 -7.27 2.72 26.51
CA PRO A 66 -8.04 1.85 25.64
C PRO A 66 -8.47 2.58 24.37
N ILE A 67 -8.45 1.87 23.24
CA ILE A 67 -8.99 2.31 21.96
C ILE A 67 -10.25 1.47 21.71
N PRO A 68 -11.41 2.05 21.37
CA PRO A 68 -12.61 1.27 21.07
C PRO A 68 -12.45 0.51 19.75
N ASP A 69 -13.16 -0.62 19.60
CA ASP A 69 -13.31 -1.26 18.30
C ASP A 69 -14.03 -0.32 17.32
N LEU A 70 -13.66 -0.37 16.04
CA LEU A 70 -14.08 0.57 15.01
C LEU A 70 -14.87 -0.12 13.90
N VAL A 71 -15.67 0.65 13.17
CA VAL A 71 -16.50 0.20 12.05
C VAL A 71 -16.41 1.23 10.92
N VAL A 72 -16.23 0.77 9.69
CA VAL A 72 -16.14 1.62 8.48
C VAL A 72 -16.55 0.83 7.24
N ASN A 73 -16.89 1.50 6.15
CA ASN A 73 -16.99 0.86 4.83
C ASN A 73 -15.59 0.66 4.24
N GLU A 74 -15.41 -0.18 3.22
CA GLU A 74 -14.17 -0.16 2.42
C GLU A 74 -14.03 1.17 1.66
N ASP A 75 -12.80 1.49 1.26
CA ASP A 75 -12.34 2.77 0.68
C ASP A 75 -12.55 4.05 1.53
N GLU A 76 -13.38 4.01 2.59
CA GLU A 76 -13.58 5.13 3.51
C GLU A 76 -12.47 5.20 4.60
N PRO A 77 -11.80 6.36 4.79
CA PRO A 77 -10.80 6.51 5.85
C PRO A 77 -11.45 6.83 7.20
N ILE A 78 -10.99 6.16 8.26
CA ILE A 78 -11.34 6.50 9.65
C ILE A 78 -10.44 7.66 10.09
N LEU A 79 -10.99 8.82 10.44
CA LEU A 79 -10.21 10.03 10.73
C LEU A 79 -10.23 10.45 12.21
N HIS A 80 -9.07 10.85 12.72
CA HIS A 80 -8.89 11.54 14.00
C HIS A 80 -9.46 10.82 15.25
N VAL A 81 -9.35 9.49 15.32
CA VAL A 81 -9.74 8.71 16.51
C VAL A 81 -8.84 9.12 17.70
N PRO A 82 -9.39 9.67 18.79
CA PRO A 82 -8.59 10.21 19.88
C PRO A 82 -8.09 9.10 20.82
N PHE A 83 -6.88 9.27 21.35
CA PHE A 83 -6.32 8.45 22.42
C PHE A 83 -5.34 9.25 23.28
N THR A 84 -5.13 8.85 24.53
CA THR A 84 -4.17 9.51 25.42
C THR A 84 -2.97 8.64 25.71
N VAL A 85 -1.78 9.26 25.76
CA VAL A 85 -0.56 8.64 26.28
C VAL A 85 -0.01 9.41 27.47
N TRP A 86 0.55 8.70 28.43
CA TRP A 86 1.26 9.29 29.55
C TRP A 86 2.43 8.39 29.93
N ASP A 87 3.56 8.99 30.26
CA ASP A 87 4.64 8.29 30.93
C ASP A 87 5.11 9.09 32.15
N ALA A 88 5.67 8.38 33.12
CA ALA A 88 6.06 8.92 34.41
C ALA A 88 7.52 9.39 34.45
N ASP A 89 8.35 8.86 33.54
CA ASP A 89 9.79 9.06 33.52
C ASP A 89 10.27 9.80 32.24
N SER A 90 9.43 9.85 31.19
CA SER A 90 9.67 10.47 29.89
C SER A 90 8.55 11.47 29.51
N PRO A 91 8.85 12.67 28.98
CA PRO A 91 7.82 13.59 28.51
C PRO A 91 7.19 13.10 27.19
N PRO A 92 5.91 13.44 26.89
CA PRO A 92 5.18 12.87 25.75
C PRO A 92 5.79 13.18 24.37
N GLU A 93 6.62 14.22 24.25
CA GLU A 93 7.35 14.61 23.03
C GLU A 93 8.51 13.67 22.70
N ARG A 94 8.99 12.90 23.68
CA ARG A 94 10.10 11.93 23.53
C ARG A 94 9.60 10.48 23.44
N LEU A 95 8.29 10.25 23.53
CA LEU A 95 7.67 8.95 23.27
C LEU A 95 7.66 8.65 21.77
N THR A 96 8.04 7.42 21.43
CA THR A 96 8.05 6.90 20.06
C THR A 96 6.85 5.98 19.82
N PHE A 97 6.37 5.92 18.58
CA PHE A 97 5.19 5.14 18.21
C PHE A 97 5.52 4.13 17.11
N THR A 98 4.87 2.96 17.17
CA THR A 98 4.88 1.96 16.10
C THR A 98 3.46 1.44 15.91
N THR A 99 3.00 1.49 14.67
CA THR A 99 1.65 1.10 14.24
C THR A 99 1.65 -0.26 13.54
N PHE A 100 0.50 -0.92 13.57
CA PHE A 100 0.22 -2.12 12.79
C PHE A 100 -1.26 -2.18 12.42
N PHE A 101 -1.55 -2.53 11.16
CA PHE A 101 -2.89 -2.81 10.67
C PHE A 101 -2.85 -4.02 9.73
N SER A 102 -3.80 -4.93 9.86
CA SER A 102 -3.86 -6.15 9.04
C SER A 102 -5.28 -6.66 8.90
N LEU A 103 -5.76 -6.75 7.66
CA LEU A 103 -6.99 -7.48 7.31
C LEU A 103 -6.75 -8.98 7.52
N THR A 104 -7.59 -9.63 8.33
CA THR A 104 -7.35 -11.02 8.79
C THR A 104 -7.58 -12.09 7.72
N ASN A 105 -8.25 -11.73 6.62
CA ASN A 105 -8.64 -12.60 5.51
C ASN A 105 -7.64 -12.63 4.35
N ASN A 106 -6.77 -11.62 4.18
CA ASN A 106 -6.09 -11.38 2.89
C ASN A 106 -4.55 -11.30 2.95
N ASN A 107 -3.90 -11.41 4.11
CA ASN A 107 -2.42 -11.38 4.26
C ASN A 107 -1.70 -10.14 3.68
N TYR A 108 -2.41 -9.07 3.30
CA TYR A 108 -1.80 -7.81 2.90
C TYR A 108 -1.32 -7.03 4.14
N PHE A 109 -0.05 -7.21 4.47
CA PHE A 109 0.62 -6.50 5.57
C PHE A 109 1.01 -5.08 5.13
N SER A 110 0.46 -4.06 5.80
CA SER A 110 0.94 -2.68 5.69
C SER A 110 1.21 -2.09 7.07
N ARG A 111 2.32 -1.36 7.19
CA ARG A 111 2.64 -0.56 8.40
C ARG A 111 2.12 0.86 8.29
N ASP A 112 1.85 1.31 7.07
CA ASP A 112 1.70 2.74 6.74
C ASP A 112 0.22 3.18 6.70
N ASN A 113 -0.70 2.23 6.90
CA ASN A 113 -2.16 2.47 6.91
C ASN A 113 -2.67 3.21 8.16
N ILE A 114 -1.84 3.40 9.20
CA ILE A 114 -2.21 4.19 10.40
C ILE A 114 -1.27 5.38 10.56
N VAL A 115 -1.82 6.59 10.53
CA VAL A 115 -1.10 7.85 10.76
C VAL A 115 -1.44 8.37 12.15
N ILE A 116 -0.44 8.71 12.97
CA ILE A 116 -0.62 9.29 14.31
C ILE A 116 -0.33 10.80 14.29
N GLY A 117 -1.16 11.57 14.99
CA GLY A 117 -1.00 13.02 15.18
C GLY A 117 -1.36 13.48 16.59
N GLY A 118 -1.49 14.80 16.77
CA GLY A 118 -1.66 15.44 18.09
C GLY A 118 -0.33 15.65 18.82
N THR A 119 -0.39 16.30 19.99
CA THR A 119 0.78 16.77 20.76
C THR A 119 0.58 16.58 22.26
N GLY A 120 1.68 16.53 23.03
CA GLY A 120 1.61 16.20 24.45
C GLY A 120 1.00 14.82 24.69
N SER A 121 0.21 14.70 25.76
CA SER A 121 -0.54 13.49 26.08
C SER A 121 -1.77 13.24 25.21
N ASN A 122 -2.26 14.24 24.47
CA ASN A 122 -3.48 14.12 23.67
C ASN A 122 -3.12 13.83 22.21
N ARG A 123 -3.29 12.57 21.80
CA ARG A 123 -2.97 12.10 20.46
C ARG A 123 -4.24 11.69 19.72
N TRP A 124 -4.11 11.52 18.40
CA TRP A 124 -5.13 10.91 17.57
C TRP A 124 -4.48 10.02 16.53
N PHE A 125 -5.25 9.10 15.95
CA PHE A 125 -4.84 8.36 14.76
C PHE A 125 -5.91 8.41 13.67
N SER A 126 -5.48 8.24 12.42
CA SER A 126 -6.35 8.00 11.27
C SER A 126 -5.95 6.67 10.63
N ILE A 127 -6.94 5.89 10.19
CA ILE A 127 -6.73 4.64 9.44
C ILE A 127 -7.20 4.84 8.01
N TYR A 128 -6.36 4.44 7.07
CA TYR A 128 -6.69 4.30 5.67
C TYR A 128 -6.78 2.80 5.37
N PRO A 129 -7.97 2.23 5.09
CA PRO A 129 -8.08 0.85 4.60
C PRO A 129 -7.26 0.65 3.31
N LEU A 130 -7.05 -0.61 2.94
CA LEU A 130 -6.53 -0.91 1.60
C LEU A 130 -7.69 -0.78 0.59
N PRO A 131 -7.44 -0.30 -0.65
CA PRO A 131 -8.45 -0.29 -1.70
C PRO A 131 -9.02 -1.68 -1.96
N ASP A 132 -10.30 -1.77 -2.32
CA ASP A 132 -11.00 -3.02 -2.59
C ASP A 132 -10.92 -4.02 -1.39
N GLY A 133 -10.84 -3.51 -0.15
CA GLY A 133 -10.28 -4.23 1.01
C GLY A 133 -11.16 -4.39 2.26
N SER A 134 -12.19 -5.22 2.19
CA SER A 134 -13.16 -5.47 3.27
C SER A 134 -12.88 -6.69 4.17
N GLY A 135 -13.55 -6.73 5.33
CA GLY A 135 -13.49 -7.80 6.32
C GLY A 135 -13.06 -7.36 7.72
N PRO A 136 -12.94 -8.30 8.68
CA PRO A 136 -12.42 -8.00 10.01
C PRO A 136 -10.89 -7.80 9.96
N ALA A 137 -10.42 -6.71 10.56
CA ALA A 137 -9.01 -6.34 10.68
C ALA A 137 -8.59 -6.16 12.14
N LEU A 138 -7.29 -6.30 12.39
CA LEU A 138 -6.65 -6.05 13.67
C LEU A 138 -5.76 -4.80 13.58
N GLY A 139 -6.00 -3.82 14.44
CA GLY A 139 -5.16 -2.64 14.62
C GLY A 139 -4.38 -2.69 15.94
N SER A 140 -3.18 -2.12 15.96
CA SER A 140 -2.49 -1.84 17.21
C SER A 140 -1.62 -0.58 17.14
N ILE A 141 -1.49 0.08 18.29
CA ILE A 141 -0.56 1.19 18.51
C ILE A 141 0.32 0.82 19.70
N THR A 142 1.61 0.67 19.43
CA THR A 142 2.64 0.51 20.46
C THR A 142 3.31 1.85 20.71
N VAL A 143 3.31 2.30 21.96
CA VAL A 143 4.06 3.47 22.43
C VAL A 143 5.27 2.98 23.23
N ARG A 144 6.44 3.57 22.97
CA ARG A 144 7.73 3.17 23.56
C ARG A 144 8.49 4.39 24.08
N ASP A 145 8.96 4.28 25.32
CA ASP A 145 9.76 5.30 26.00
C ASP A 145 11.27 5.21 25.67
N GLU A 146 12.05 6.13 26.26
CA GLU A 146 13.49 6.25 26.01
C GLU A 146 14.36 5.31 26.83
N THR A 147 13.86 4.81 27.96
CA THR A 147 14.47 3.70 28.71
C THR A 147 14.31 2.39 27.95
N GLY A 148 13.28 2.34 27.10
CA GLY A 148 13.05 1.36 26.07
C GLY A 148 11.88 0.41 26.32
N LEU A 149 11.11 0.63 27.39
CA LEU A 149 9.89 -0.12 27.69
C LEU A 149 8.74 0.38 26.81
N SER A 150 7.67 -0.41 26.73
CA SER A 150 6.56 -0.11 25.82
C SER A 150 5.24 -0.69 26.29
N ALA A 151 4.15 -0.03 25.90
CA ALA A 151 2.79 -0.55 26.02
C ALA A 151 2.07 -0.51 24.67
N THR A 152 1.14 -1.42 24.47
CA THR A 152 0.41 -1.59 23.21
C THR A 152 -1.09 -1.60 23.47
N ALA A 153 -1.81 -0.71 22.79
CA ALA A 153 -3.26 -0.81 22.64
C ALA A 153 -3.56 -1.65 21.39
N ILE A 154 -4.52 -2.57 21.50
CA ILE A 154 -5.02 -3.41 20.42
C ILE A 154 -6.52 -3.15 20.30
N PHE A 155 -7.03 -3.08 19.07
CA PHE A 155 -8.44 -2.85 18.76
C PHE A 155 -8.78 -3.56 17.45
N HIS A 156 -10.05 -3.92 17.27
CA HIS A 156 -10.56 -4.49 16.03
C HIS A 156 -11.13 -3.38 15.13
N VAL A 157 -11.11 -3.62 13.82
CA VAL A 157 -11.83 -2.80 12.85
C VAL A 157 -12.66 -3.72 11.97
N GLN A 158 -13.98 -3.52 11.93
CA GLN A 158 -14.83 -4.16 10.94
C GLN A 158 -14.92 -3.25 9.72
N VAL A 159 -14.35 -3.69 8.60
CA VAL A 159 -14.53 -3.06 7.30
C VAL A 159 -15.68 -3.76 6.59
N TYR A 160 -16.73 -3.04 6.20
CA TYR A 160 -17.87 -3.59 5.45
C TYR A 160 -17.67 -3.45 3.93
N PRO A 161 -18.06 -4.48 3.15
CA PRO A 161 -17.93 -4.43 1.70
C PRO A 161 -18.94 -3.45 1.06
N VAL A 162 -18.54 -2.85 -0.06
CA VAL A 162 -19.34 -1.95 -0.91
C VAL A 162 -19.08 -2.34 -2.37
N ASN A 163 -20.14 -2.69 -3.12
CA ASN A 163 -19.96 -3.33 -4.43
C ASN A 163 -19.24 -2.45 -5.46
N ASP A 164 -18.09 -2.90 -5.93
CA ASP A 164 -17.34 -2.31 -7.03
C ASP A 164 -17.85 -2.85 -8.38
N PRO A 165 -18.12 -2.02 -9.41
CA PRO A 165 -18.58 -2.53 -10.69
C PRO A 165 -17.46 -3.31 -11.45
N PRO A 166 -17.81 -4.36 -12.22
CA PRO A 166 -16.82 -5.18 -12.91
C PRO A 166 -15.84 -4.35 -13.75
N ARG A 167 -14.55 -4.63 -13.63
CA ARG A 167 -13.47 -3.90 -14.31
C ARG A 167 -13.06 -4.70 -15.55
N LEU A 168 -13.26 -4.14 -16.76
CA LEU A 168 -12.89 -4.77 -18.04
C LEU A 168 -11.70 -4.04 -18.70
N SER A 169 -10.87 -4.78 -19.45
CA SER A 169 -9.84 -4.15 -20.29
C SER A 169 -10.44 -3.38 -21.47
N ALA A 170 -9.79 -2.28 -21.85
CA ALA A 170 -9.96 -1.70 -23.19
C ALA A 170 -9.56 -2.73 -24.26
N ILE A 171 -10.31 -2.78 -25.36
CA ILE A 171 -10.06 -3.67 -26.50
C ILE A 171 -9.73 -2.78 -27.72
N PRO A 172 -8.58 -2.95 -28.39
CA PRO A 172 -8.29 -2.22 -29.61
C PRO A 172 -9.23 -2.60 -30.75
N ASP A 173 -9.50 -1.67 -31.66
CA ASP A 173 -10.25 -1.93 -32.89
C ASP A 173 -9.63 -3.08 -33.70
N GLN A 174 -10.50 -3.86 -34.34
CA GLN A 174 -10.15 -5.13 -35.00
C GLN A 174 -10.44 -5.07 -36.50
N MET A 175 -9.60 -5.74 -37.28
CA MET A 175 -9.81 -5.96 -38.72
C MET A 175 -9.98 -7.44 -39.02
N ALA A 176 -10.81 -7.74 -40.00
CA ALA A 176 -11.13 -9.11 -40.40
C ALA A 176 -11.49 -9.20 -41.89
N LEU A 177 -11.20 -10.33 -42.51
CA LEU A 177 -11.75 -10.67 -43.82
C LEU A 177 -13.10 -11.39 -43.67
N LYS A 178 -14.08 -10.99 -44.48
CA LYS A 178 -15.32 -11.74 -44.69
C LYS A 178 -14.97 -13.18 -45.08
N GLY A 179 -15.51 -14.16 -44.36
CA GLY A 179 -15.31 -15.57 -44.66
C GLY A 179 -14.09 -16.22 -44.00
N GLN A 180 -13.30 -15.49 -43.19
CA GLN A 180 -12.16 -16.08 -42.48
C GLN A 180 -12.54 -17.08 -41.36
N GLY A 181 -13.84 -17.35 -41.17
CA GLY A 181 -14.35 -18.37 -40.24
C GLY A 181 -14.50 -17.85 -38.82
N CYS A 182 -13.38 -17.58 -38.14
CA CYS A 182 -13.39 -17.10 -36.75
C CYS A 182 -12.29 -16.05 -36.49
N LEU A 183 -12.66 -14.93 -35.86
CA LEU A 183 -11.72 -14.03 -35.18
C LEU A 183 -11.71 -14.37 -33.67
N SER A 184 -10.58 -14.15 -33.01
CA SER A 184 -10.38 -14.38 -31.57
C SER A 184 -9.91 -13.08 -30.92
N VAL A 185 -10.69 -12.54 -29.98
CA VAL A 185 -10.41 -11.24 -29.35
C VAL A 185 -10.17 -11.44 -27.86
N LEU A 186 -8.94 -11.19 -27.44
CA LEU A 186 -8.50 -11.32 -26.04
C LEU A 186 -8.81 -10.06 -25.24
N PHE A 187 -9.31 -10.25 -24.02
CA PHE A 187 -9.57 -9.18 -23.05
C PHE A 187 -9.39 -9.74 -21.63
N TRP A 188 -9.39 -8.90 -20.59
CA TRP A 188 -9.52 -9.36 -19.20
C TRP A 188 -10.75 -8.76 -18.53
N VAL A 189 -11.27 -9.50 -17.54
CA VAL A 189 -12.26 -9.03 -16.59
C VAL A 189 -11.80 -9.37 -15.17
N TYR A 190 -11.96 -8.42 -14.26
CA TYR A 190 -11.68 -8.54 -12.84
C TYR A 190 -12.77 -7.83 -12.04
N ASP A 191 -12.98 -8.29 -10.83
CA ASP A 191 -13.99 -7.80 -9.89
C ASP A 191 -13.52 -8.26 -8.49
N PRO A 192 -13.46 -7.38 -7.46
CA PRO A 192 -12.83 -7.76 -6.20
C PRO A 192 -13.72 -8.67 -5.34
N GLU A 193 -15.02 -8.36 -5.22
CA GLU A 193 -15.99 -9.15 -4.46
C GLU A 193 -16.51 -10.36 -5.26
N THR A 194 -16.55 -10.27 -6.59
CA THR A 194 -17.14 -11.28 -7.48
C THR A 194 -16.09 -12.09 -8.26
N SER A 195 -15.67 -13.17 -7.59
CA SER A 195 -14.89 -14.27 -8.16
C SER A 195 -15.24 -14.56 -9.63
N VAL A 196 -14.22 -14.60 -10.50
CA VAL A 196 -14.32 -14.62 -11.98
C VAL A 196 -15.23 -15.71 -12.61
N SER A 197 -15.61 -16.73 -11.85
CA SER A 197 -16.56 -17.79 -12.22
C SER A 197 -18.04 -17.43 -12.01
N ARG A 198 -18.34 -16.38 -11.24
CA ARG A 198 -19.69 -15.85 -10.99
C ARG A 198 -20.08 -14.72 -11.93
N LEU A 199 -19.10 -13.97 -12.45
CA LEU A 199 -19.33 -12.86 -13.39
C LEU A 199 -20.08 -13.34 -14.64
N HIS A 200 -21.27 -12.77 -14.87
CA HIS A 200 -22.02 -13.01 -16.08
C HIS A 200 -21.50 -12.10 -17.19
N LEU A 201 -21.18 -12.69 -18.35
CA LEU A 201 -20.62 -11.96 -19.49
C LEU A 201 -21.55 -12.09 -20.70
N THR A 202 -21.91 -10.96 -21.30
CA THR A 202 -22.69 -10.90 -22.55
C THR A 202 -21.95 -10.10 -23.62
N ALA A 203 -22.26 -10.34 -24.90
CA ALA A 203 -21.71 -9.57 -26.00
C ALA A 203 -22.73 -9.40 -27.13
N TRP A 204 -22.73 -8.25 -27.78
CA TRP A 204 -23.61 -7.95 -28.91
C TRP A 204 -22.93 -7.06 -29.97
N SER A 205 -23.49 -7.09 -31.18
CA SER A 205 -23.07 -6.30 -32.33
C SER A 205 -24.07 -5.19 -32.58
N SER A 206 -23.61 -3.95 -32.80
CA SER A 206 -24.50 -2.84 -33.16
C SER A 206 -25.10 -2.99 -34.57
N ARG A 207 -24.54 -3.87 -35.40
CA ARG A 207 -25.06 -4.23 -36.73
C ARG A 207 -25.07 -5.76 -36.91
N PRO A 208 -26.14 -6.45 -36.45
CA PRO A 208 -26.28 -7.91 -36.53
C PRO A 208 -26.14 -8.51 -37.95
N ALA A 209 -26.34 -7.72 -39.01
CA ALA A 209 -26.15 -8.14 -40.39
C ALA A 209 -24.67 -8.27 -40.82
N VAL A 210 -23.73 -7.61 -40.13
CA VAL A 210 -22.27 -7.75 -40.34
C VAL A 210 -21.73 -8.90 -39.49
N VAL A 211 -22.06 -8.88 -38.19
CA VAL A 211 -21.76 -9.95 -37.24
C VAL A 211 -23.00 -10.19 -36.39
N SER A 212 -23.56 -11.40 -36.47
CA SER A 212 -24.73 -11.80 -35.68
C SER A 212 -24.38 -11.99 -34.21
N ASN A 213 -25.29 -11.62 -33.30
CA ASN A 213 -25.10 -11.83 -31.86
C ASN A 213 -24.93 -13.32 -31.52
N CYS A 214 -25.58 -14.24 -32.25
CA CYS A 214 -25.39 -15.69 -32.07
C CYS A 214 -24.01 -16.18 -32.54
N GLY A 215 -23.27 -15.36 -33.31
CA GLY A 215 -21.89 -15.60 -33.71
C GLY A 215 -20.85 -15.07 -32.72
N LEU A 216 -21.28 -14.41 -31.63
CA LEU A 216 -20.41 -13.93 -30.55
C LEU A 216 -20.41 -14.96 -29.41
N ARG A 217 -19.28 -15.63 -29.18
CA ARG A 217 -19.14 -16.67 -28.15
C ARG A 217 -17.99 -16.37 -27.21
N LEU A 218 -18.34 -15.99 -25.98
CA LEU A 218 -17.41 -15.76 -24.88
C LEU A 218 -16.93 -17.10 -24.29
N THR A 219 -15.63 -17.24 -24.07
CA THR A 219 -15.06 -18.40 -23.37
C THR A 219 -15.29 -18.28 -21.87
N GLN A 220 -16.04 -19.22 -21.30
CA GLN A 220 -16.13 -19.40 -19.86
C GLN A 220 -14.78 -19.83 -19.29
N SER A 221 -14.31 -19.18 -18.23
CA SER A 221 -13.12 -19.57 -17.47
C SER A 221 -13.37 -19.33 -15.98
N THR A 222 -13.11 -20.34 -15.16
CA THR A 222 -13.47 -20.34 -13.73
C THR A 222 -12.33 -19.91 -12.82
N THR A 223 -11.11 -19.74 -13.34
CA THR A 223 -9.88 -19.54 -12.55
C THR A 223 -8.96 -18.43 -13.06
N GLN A 224 -9.23 -17.85 -14.23
CA GLN A 224 -8.42 -16.79 -14.85
C GLN A 224 -9.25 -15.52 -15.01
N THR A 225 -8.61 -14.35 -15.00
CA THR A 225 -9.23 -13.05 -15.37
C THR A 225 -9.29 -12.85 -16.89
N ASN A 226 -8.31 -13.38 -17.62
CA ASN A 226 -8.29 -13.36 -19.08
C ASN A 226 -9.52 -14.08 -19.67
N ARG A 227 -10.06 -13.51 -20.75
CA ARG A 227 -11.20 -14.00 -21.53
C ARG A 227 -10.90 -13.92 -23.02
N ASN A 228 -11.64 -14.69 -23.79
CA ASN A 228 -11.56 -14.69 -25.24
C ASN A 228 -12.99 -14.61 -25.80
N LEU A 229 -13.24 -13.60 -26.64
CA LEU A 229 -14.44 -13.50 -27.45
C LEU A 229 -14.13 -14.10 -28.82
N LEU A 230 -14.80 -15.22 -29.13
CA LEU A 230 -14.78 -15.82 -30.46
C LEU A 230 -15.89 -15.17 -31.32
N ILE A 231 -15.54 -14.74 -32.52
CA ILE A 231 -16.43 -14.02 -33.44
C ILE A 231 -16.52 -14.80 -34.75
N SER A 232 -17.69 -15.39 -35.03
CA SER A 232 -17.93 -16.12 -36.27
C SER A 232 -18.13 -15.17 -37.46
N LEU A 233 -17.38 -15.43 -38.53
CA LEU A 233 -17.32 -14.62 -39.75
C LEU A 233 -17.45 -15.54 -40.98
N PRO A 234 -18.66 -16.06 -41.26
CA PRO A 234 -18.88 -17.06 -42.30
C PRO A 234 -18.79 -16.47 -43.71
N ALA A 235 -18.54 -17.33 -44.71
CA ALA A 235 -18.34 -16.91 -46.11
C ALA A 235 -19.57 -16.22 -46.74
N ASN A 236 -20.78 -16.52 -46.25
CA ASN A 236 -22.02 -15.85 -46.65
C ASN A 236 -22.34 -14.57 -45.85
N GLY A 237 -21.50 -14.16 -44.90
CA GLY A 237 -21.69 -12.94 -44.09
C GLY A 237 -21.54 -11.63 -44.88
N THR A 238 -21.74 -10.49 -44.21
CA THR A 238 -21.68 -9.16 -44.85
C THR A 238 -20.39 -8.43 -44.47
N ALA A 239 -19.77 -7.74 -45.44
CA ALA A 239 -18.66 -6.83 -45.16
C ALA A 239 -19.18 -5.48 -44.62
N GLY A 240 -18.41 -4.83 -43.77
CA GLY A 240 -18.69 -3.52 -43.18
C GLY A 240 -18.09 -3.36 -41.77
N SER A 241 -18.16 -2.15 -41.24
CA SER A 241 -17.85 -1.85 -39.84
C SER A 241 -19.07 -2.08 -38.95
N THR A 242 -18.86 -2.69 -37.78
CA THR A 242 -19.81 -2.80 -36.67
C THR A 242 -19.09 -2.50 -35.34
N ALA A 243 -19.82 -2.03 -34.33
CA ALA A 243 -19.28 -1.97 -32.97
C ALA A 243 -19.65 -3.26 -32.24
N ILE A 244 -18.69 -3.89 -31.58
CA ILE A 244 -18.90 -5.04 -30.70
C ILE A 244 -18.77 -4.54 -29.26
N THR A 245 -19.82 -4.75 -28.46
CA THR A 245 -19.83 -4.43 -27.02
C THR A 245 -19.80 -5.72 -26.22
N ILE A 246 -19.03 -5.73 -25.14
CA ILE A 246 -18.99 -6.79 -24.13
C ILE A 246 -19.38 -6.16 -22.80
N GLN A 247 -20.35 -6.74 -22.11
CA GLN A 247 -20.77 -6.34 -20.76
C GLN A 247 -20.38 -7.42 -19.76
N ALA A 248 -19.96 -7.00 -18.56
CA ALA A 248 -19.84 -7.85 -17.39
C ALA A 248 -20.83 -7.39 -16.31
N ASP A 249 -21.35 -8.35 -15.55
CA ASP A 249 -22.40 -8.21 -14.54
C ASP A 249 -22.02 -9.10 -13.34
N ASP A 250 -22.01 -8.52 -12.15
CA ASP A 250 -21.69 -9.19 -10.87
C ASP A 250 -22.95 -9.72 -10.14
N GLY A 251 -24.15 -9.29 -10.55
CA GLY A 251 -25.45 -9.53 -9.91
C GLY A 251 -26.05 -8.31 -9.17
N GLN A 252 -25.32 -7.20 -9.10
CA GLN A 252 -25.65 -5.93 -8.43
C GLN A 252 -25.29 -4.72 -9.33
N SER A 253 -24.12 -4.74 -9.96
CA SER A 253 -23.60 -3.71 -10.87
C SER A 253 -23.17 -4.30 -12.21
N THR A 254 -23.08 -3.44 -13.24
CA THR A 254 -22.57 -3.85 -14.56
C THR A 254 -21.64 -2.80 -15.16
N ASN A 255 -20.74 -3.24 -16.02
CA ASN A 255 -19.84 -2.37 -16.79
C ASN A 255 -19.61 -2.96 -18.19
N SER A 256 -19.11 -2.17 -19.14
CA SER A 256 -18.90 -2.63 -20.51
C SER A 256 -17.70 -2.01 -21.22
N THR A 257 -17.15 -2.76 -22.16
CA THR A 257 -16.09 -2.33 -23.07
C THR A 257 -16.56 -2.53 -24.52
N SER A 258 -16.10 -1.68 -25.44
CA SER A 258 -16.52 -1.71 -26.85
C SER A 258 -15.34 -1.44 -27.78
N PHE A 259 -15.36 -2.07 -28.94
CA PHE A 259 -14.40 -1.86 -30.02
C PHE A 259 -15.08 -1.92 -31.39
N VAL A 260 -14.49 -1.29 -32.40
CA VAL A 260 -14.94 -1.38 -33.78
C VAL A 260 -14.33 -2.62 -34.43
N LEU A 261 -15.16 -3.44 -35.05
CA LEU A 261 -14.75 -4.52 -35.93
C LEU A 261 -15.05 -4.14 -37.39
N ASN A 262 -13.98 -3.99 -38.19
CA ASN A 262 -14.08 -3.72 -39.61
C ASN A 262 -13.90 -5.01 -40.43
N VAL A 263 -15.01 -5.54 -40.95
CA VAL A 263 -15.03 -6.73 -41.81
C VAL A 263 -14.89 -6.30 -43.28
N GLN A 264 -13.72 -6.53 -43.88
CA GLN A 264 -13.45 -6.22 -45.29
C GLN A 264 -13.89 -7.36 -46.21
N PRO A 265 -14.22 -7.09 -47.49
CA PRO A 265 -14.29 -8.15 -48.50
C PRO A 265 -12.91 -8.81 -48.69
N PRO A 266 -12.83 -10.03 -49.24
CA PRO A 266 -11.54 -10.62 -49.64
C PRO A 266 -10.90 -9.81 -50.78
N ASP A 267 -9.59 -9.58 -50.69
CA ASP A 267 -8.82 -8.94 -51.77
C ASP A 267 -8.60 -9.91 -52.93
N PHE A 268 -9.55 -9.92 -53.87
CA PHE A 268 -9.41 -10.62 -55.14
C PHE A 268 -8.54 -9.82 -56.11
N THR A 269 -7.22 -9.88 -55.95
CA THR A 269 -6.33 -9.56 -57.07
C THR A 269 -6.63 -10.55 -58.20
N ARG A 270 -6.99 -10.03 -59.38
CA ARG A 270 -6.91 -10.84 -60.60
C ARG A 270 -5.45 -11.23 -60.76
N SER A 271 -5.15 -12.53 -60.84
CA SER A 271 -3.84 -12.89 -61.39
C SER A 271 -3.78 -12.36 -62.82
N THR A 272 -2.66 -11.72 -63.15
CA THR A 272 -2.29 -11.34 -64.51
C THR A 272 -1.66 -12.49 -65.28
N ASP A 273 -1.63 -13.70 -64.70
CA ASP A 273 -1.34 -14.95 -65.39
C ASP A 273 -2.43 -15.21 -66.43
N LEU A 274 -2.23 -14.65 -67.63
CA LEU A 274 -2.96 -15.01 -68.83
C LEU A 274 -2.62 -16.46 -69.17
N ILE A 275 -3.39 -17.41 -68.61
CA ILE A 275 -3.40 -18.80 -69.06
C ILE A 275 -3.62 -18.77 -70.59
N PRO A 276 -2.68 -19.27 -71.41
CA PRO A 276 -2.80 -19.14 -72.86
C PRO A 276 -4.08 -19.80 -73.36
N ALA A 277 -4.89 -19.02 -74.08
CA ALA A 277 -6.12 -19.50 -74.72
C ALA A 277 -5.75 -20.39 -75.93
N GLY A 278 -5.38 -21.65 -75.66
CA GLY A 278 -4.85 -22.57 -76.65
C GLY A 278 -4.53 -23.95 -76.06
N GLY A 279 -5.56 -24.69 -75.66
CA GLY A 279 -5.43 -26.03 -75.10
C GLY A 279 -6.76 -26.78 -75.08
N GLU A 280 -7.04 -27.53 -76.15
CA GLU A 280 -8.17 -28.47 -76.25
C GLU A 280 -8.11 -29.47 -75.07
N GLY A 281 -9.06 -29.39 -74.14
CA GLY A 281 -9.12 -30.29 -72.98
C GLY A 281 -9.54 -29.67 -71.64
N PHE A 282 -9.73 -28.34 -71.54
CA PHE A 282 -10.18 -27.72 -70.29
C PHE A 282 -11.67 -28.01 -70.00
N THR A 283 -11.95 -28.97 -69.13
CA THR A 283 -13.25 -29.13 -68.48
C THR A 283 -13.28 -28.27 -67.21
N PRO A 284 -14.12 -27.20 -67.14
CA PRO A 284 -14.27 -26.44 -65.91
C PRO A 284 -15.00 -27.28 -64.87
N VAL A 285 -14.26 -27.75 -63.85
CA VAL A 285 -14.86 -28.34 -62.66
C VAL A 285 -15.52 -27.22 -61.87
N TRP A 286 -16.82 -27.03 -62.11
CA TRP A 286 -17.67 -26.23 -61.25
C TRP A 286 -17.81 -26.96 -59.91
N GLY A 287 -17.02 -26.53 -58.92
CA GLY A 287 -17.30 -26.84 -57.53
C GLY A 287 -18.65 -26.25 -57.15
N ASP A 288 -19.48 -27.08 -56.52
CA ASP A 288 -20.79 -26.74 -56.00
C ASP A 288 -20.65 -25.87 -54.73
N PHE A 289 -21.22 -24.65 -54.80
CA PHE A 289 -21.21 -23.61 -53.77
C PHE A 289 -22.66 -23.15 -53.47
#